data_AF-A0A916R9K7-F1
#
_entry.id   AF-A0A916R9K7-F1
#
_cell.length_a   1.000
_cell.length_b   1.000
_cell.length_c   1.000
_cell.angle_alpha   90.00
_cell.angle_beta   90.00
_cell.angle_gamma   90.00
#
_symmetry.space_group_name_H-M   'P 1'
#
loop_
_entity.id
_entity.type
_entity.pdbx_description
1 polymer ?
#
loop_
_entity_poly.entity_id
_entity_poly.type
_entity_poly.pdbx_seq_one_letter_code
_entity_poly.pdbx_strand_id
1 'polypeptide(L)' 'MIGKVEQQGLTLVPLRMYFKRGWVKVDIALAQGKKLYDKRETIKQRDDKRTMQRVMKQY' A
#
# COMPACT_ATOMS: atom_id res chain seq x y z
N MET A 1 -13.92 9.92 -15.31
CA MET A 1 -13.42 8.97 -14.30
C MET A 1 -13.68 7.51 -14.65
N ILE A 2 -14.74 7.17 -15.39
CA ILE A 2 -15.16 5.77 -15.62
C ILE A 2 -14.11 4.94 -16.41
N GLY A 3 -13.57 5.46 -17.52
CA GLY A 3 -12.64 4.68 -18.36
C GLY A 3 -11.22 4.43 -17.82
N LYS A 4 -10.81 5.04 -16.69
CA LYS A 4 -9.48 4.79 -16.10
C LYS A 4 -9.48 3.65 -15.08
N VAL A 5 -10.63 3.27 -14.53
CA VAL A 5 -10.75 2.13 -13.61
C VAL A 5 -10.80 0.81 -14.39
N GLU A 6 -11.32 0.83 -15.62
CA GLU A 6 -11.34 -0.32 -16.52
C GLU A 6 -9.97 -0.64 -17.15
N GLN A 7 -8.99 0.27 -17.04
CA GLN A 7 -7.61 -0.04 -17.39
C GLN A 7 -7.04 -1.03 -16.38
N GLN A 8 -6.94 -2.30 -16.80
CA GLN A 8 -6.44 -3.46 -16.06
C GLN A 8 -5.28 -3.09 -15.12
N GLY A 9 -5.54 -3.14 -13.81
CA GLY A 9 -4.51 -3.03 -12.77
C GLY A 9 -4.58 -1.80 -11.86
N LEU A 10 -5.52 -0.88 -12.08
CA LEU A 10 -5.78 0.25 -11.18
C LEU A 10 -6.89 -0.12 -10.19
N THR A 11 -6.60 -0.02 -8.90
CA THR A 11 -7.53 -0.25 -7.79
C THR A 11 -7.86 1.08 -7.12
N LEU A 12 -9.14 1.26 -6.79
CA LEU A 12 -9.63 2.43 -6.08
C LEU A 12 -9.40 2.26 -4.58
N VAL A 13 -8.64 3.16 -3.96
CA VAL A 13 -8.26 3.06 -2.53
C VAL A 13 -8.67 4.34 -1.80
N PRO A 14 -9.40 4.23 -0.67
CA PRO A 14 -9.69 5.37 0.18
C PRO A 14 -8.41 5.82 0.91
N LEU A 15 -8.07 7.11 0.82
CA LEU A 15 -6.93 7.69 1.51
C LEU A 15 -7.31 8.22 2.88
N ARG A 16 -8.40 8.99 2.95
CA ARG A 16 -8.82 9.68 4.18
C ARG A 16 -10.32 9.83 4.22
N MET A 17 -10.88 9.70 5.43
CA MET A 17 -12.27 10.04 5.71
C MET A 17 -12.29 11.24 6.64
N TYR A 18 -13.06 12.28 6.30
CA TYR A 18 -13.16 13.49 7.11
C TYR A 18 -14.60 13.99 7.16
N PHE A 19 -14.98 14.55 8.31
CA PHE A 19 -16.29 15.14 8.49
C PHE A 19 -16.27 16.58 8.00
N LYS A 20 -17.21 16.95 7.12
CA LYS A 20 -17.41 18.33 6.68
C LYS A 20 -18.90 18.65 6.68
N ARG A 21 -19.29 19.62 7.52
CA ARG A 21 -20.67 20.13 7.62
C ARG A 21 -21.73 19.04 7.90
N GLY A 22 -21.40 18.06 8.75
CA GLY A 22 -22.30 16.95 9.10
C GLY A 22 -22.25 15.74 8.16
N TRP A 23 -21.41 15.77 7.13
CA TRP A 23 -21.25 14.67 6.17
C TRP A 23 -19.86 14.06 6.28
N VAL A 24 -19.75 12.73 6.17
CA VAL A 24 -18.46 12.06 5.98
C VAL A 24 -18.09 12.16 4.50
N LYS A 25 -16.94 12.77 4.24
CA LYS A 25 -16.31 12.80 2.92
C LYS A 25 -15.16 11.82 2.90
N VAL A 26 -15.04 11.09 1.80
CA VAL A 26 -13.96 10.14 1.58
C VAL A 26 -13.13 10.64 0.41
N ASP A 27 -11.85 10.89 0.65
CA ASP A 27 -10.89 11.14 -0.41
C ASP A 27 -10.42 9.80 -0.98
N ILE A 28 -10.57 9.66 -2.29
CA ILE A 28 -10.35 8.42 -3.02
C ILE A 28 -9.23 8.65 -4.03
N ALA A 29 -8.26 7.75 -4.09
CA ALA A 29 -7.19 7.76 -5.08
C ALA A 29 -7.19 6.48 -5.92
N LEU A 30 -6.64 6.59 -7.13
CA LEU A 30 -6.32 5.46 -7.98
C LEU A 30 -4.91 4.97 -7.62
N ALA A 31 -4.80 3.73 -7.17
CA ALA A 31 -3.54 3.09 -6.85
C ALA A 31 -3.31 1.89 -7.78
N GLN A 32 -2.07 1.68 -8.21
CA GLN A 32 -1.68 0.45 -8.92
C GLN A 32 -1.09 -0.53 -7.90
N GLY A 33 -1.57 -1.78 -7.91
CA GLY A 33 -0.97 -2.83 -7.08
C GLY A 33 0.47 -3.10 -7.50
N LYS A 34 1.40 -3.21 -6.53
CA LYS A 34 2.79 -3.62 -6.83
C LYS A 34 2.83 -4.97 -7.55
N LYS A 35 3.68 -5.08 -8.58
CA LYS A 35 3.90 -6.34 -9.31
C LYS A 35 4.42 -7.42 -8.36
N LEU A 36 4.04 -8.68 -8.60
CA LEU A 36 4.43 -9.83 -7.76
C LEU A 36 5.96 -9.98 -7.64
N TYR A 37 6.70 -9.58 -8.67
CA TYR A 37 8.16 -9.55 -8.66
C TYR A 37 8.72 -8.63 -7.56
N ASP A 38 8.23 -7.39 -7.49
CA ASP A 38 8.68 -6.40 -6.49
C ASP A 38 8.31 -6.81 -5.05
N LYS A 39 7.26 -7.61 -4.89
CA LYS A 39 6.88 -8.16 -3.57
C LYS A 39 7.93 -9.13 -3.05
N ARG A 40 8.54 -9.96 -3.90
CA ARG A 40 9.57 -10.93 -3.47
C ARG A 40 10.81 -10.23 -2.93
N GLU A 41 11.28 -9.20 -3.62
CA GLU A 41 12.42 -8.40 -3.18
C GLU A 41 12.11 -7.67 -1.87
N THR A 42 10.92 -7.06 -1.77
CA THR A 42 10.48 -6.37 -0.54
C THR A 42 10.37 -7.32 0.65
N ILE A 43 9.86 -8.54 0.44
CA ILE A 43 9.75 -9.58 1.49
C ILE A 43 11.15 -10.02 1.94
N LYS A 44 12.06 -10.29 0.99
CA LYS A 44 13.44 -10.67 1.29
C LYS A 44 14.15 -9.59 2.11
N GLN A 45 14.10 -8.33 1.67
CA GLN A 45 14.70 -7.21 2.40
C GLN A 45 14.11 -7.04 3.82
N ARG A 46 12.81 -7.31 4.01
CA ARG A 46 12.16 -7.23 5.32
C ARG A 46 12.62 -8.36 6.25
N ASP A 47 12.74 -9.58 5.74
CA ASP A 47 13.22 -10.72 6.52
C ASP A 47 14.71 -10.60 6.85
N ASP A 48 15.53 -10.12 5.93
CA ASP A 48 16.95 -9.84 6.15
C ASP A 48 17.11 -8.80 7.26
N LYS A 49 16.35 -7.69 7.21
CA LYS A 49 16.33 -6.67 8.28
C LYS A 49 15.91 -7.23 9.63
N ARG A 50 14.88 -8.08 9.66
CA ARG A 50 14.39 -8.70 10.89
C ARG A 50 15.41 -9.67 11.48
N THR A 51 16.12 -10.41 10.63
CA THR A 51 17.18 -11.33 11.05
C THR A 51 18.37 -10.57 11.62
N MET A 52 18.84 -9.53 10.92
CA MET A 52 19.92 -8.66 11.42
C MET A 52 19.58 -8.02 12.77
N GLN A 53 18.34 -7.52 12.94
CA GLN A 53 17.87 -6.97 14.22
C GLN A 53 17.87 -8.00 15.36
N ARG A 54 17.54 -9.26 15.08
CA ARG A 54 17.59 -10.34 16.08
C ARG A 54 19.03 -10.66 16.48
N VAL A 55 19.94 -10.76 15.51
CA VAL A 55 21.37 -11.04 15.75
C VAL A 55 22.01 -9.91 16.58
N MET A 56 21.74 -8.65 16.23
CA MET A 56 22.24 -7.48 16.98
C MET A 56 21.69 -7.38 18.41
N LYS A 57 20.52 -7.97 18.70
CA LYS A 57 19.92 -7.97 20.04
C LYS A 57 20.43 -9.12 20.91
N GLN A 58 21.12 -10.10 20.31
CA GLN A 58 21.61 -11.30 20.98
C GLN A 58 23.11 -11.21 21.35
N TYR A 59 23.80 -10.17 20.86
CA TYR A 59 25.07 -9.66 21.37
C TYR A 59 24.81 -8.58 22.42
#